data_AF-A0A5C8HXZ1-F1
#
_entry.id   AF-A0A5C8HXZ1-F1
#
_cell.length_a   1.000
_cell.length_b   1.000
_cell.length_c   1.000
_cell.angle_alpha   90.00
_cell.angle_beta   90.00
_cell.angle_gamma   90.00
#
_symmetry.space_group_name_H-M   'P 1'
#
loop_
_entity.id
_entity.type
_entity.pdbx_description
1 polymer ?
#
loop_
_entity_poly.entity_id
_entity_poly.type
_entity_poly.pdbx_seq_one_letter_code
_entity_poly.pdbx_strand_id
1 'polypeptide(L)'
;MSSTITSAAVGAESSAPTAARTGAVAFTHARTWLLRSPLIAAAEYPADVLVLDLEDGLPAARKAEGRERALWMLLGSAAGAWLRISPPGTADGLADLDLCRRAGDALGGVVLAMCGGPDDVERVSAVLGDEVPIVPMIESAAALLAAPGIAAHPRTARLAFGTGDFRRDTGMAADRMALAWPRAQLTVASAAAGLPGPIDGPCGDVAAARDAADHALAMGFTGTLALDPAAVAGAHAGFTPSPAAIAQARELAEATPAGDVDGSYAPALARARALLARAAALGAL
;
A
#
# COMPACT_ATOMS: atom_id res chain seq x y z
N MET A 1 -49.75 13.97 -49.02
CA MET A 1 -49.31 13.43 -47.71
C MET A 1 -48.11 12.53 -47.97
N SER A 2 -46.93 13.13 -48.13
CA SER A 2 -45.68 12.40 -48.37
C SER A 2 -45.15 11.90 -47.03
N SER A 3 -45.15 10.58 -46.84
CA SER A 3 -44.52 9.93 -45.68
C SER A 3 -43.09 9.58 -46.05
N THR A 4 -42.14 10.30 -45.46
CA THR A 4 -40.70 10.04 -45.59
C THR A 4 -40.32 8.89 -44.67
N ILE A 5 -39.89 7.78 -45.25
CA ILE A 5 -39.21 6.67 -44.56
C ILE A 5 -37.75 7.09 -44.38
N THR A 6 -37.33 7.39 -43.15
CA THR A 6 -35.92 7.55 -42.81
C THR A 6 -35.40 6.25 -42.22
N SER A 7 -34.61 5.55 -43.04
CA SER A 7 -33.70 4.47 -42.63
C SER A 7 -32.50 5.09 -41.90
N ALA A 8 -32.25 4.67 -40.66
CA ALA A 8 -30.97 4.88 -39.99
C ALA A 8 -30.42 3.53 -39.55
N ALA A 9 -29.39 3.09 -40.26
CA ALA A 9 -28.62 1.91 -39.96
C ALA A 9 -27.69 2.16 -38.76
N VAL A 10 -27.67 1.18 -37.87
CA VAL A 10 -26.58 0.66 -37.05
C VAL A 10 -25.28 1.49 -37.05
N GLY A 11 -25.01 2.13 -35.91
CA GLY A 11 -23.67 2.50 -35.47
C GLY A 11 -23.40 1.81 -34.13
N ALA A 12 -22.84 0.61 -34.17
CA ALA A 12 -22.29 -0.04 -33.00
C ALA A 12 -20.93 0.61 -32.69
N GLU A 13 -20.91 1.60 -31.80
CA GLU A 13 -19.66 2.06 -31.21
C GLU A 13 -19.29 1.14 -30.04
N SER A 14 -18.64 0.04 -30.42
CA SER A 14 -17.66 -0.65 -29.60
C SER A 14 -16.50 0.31 -29.33
N SER A 15 -16.42 0.88 -28.13
CA SER A 15 -15.17 1.43 -27.62
C SER A 15 -14.53 0.41 -26.67
N ALA A 16 -13.41 -0.13 -27.16
CA ALA A 16 -12.54 -1.12 -26.57
C ALA A 16 -12.11 -0.80 -25.12
N PRO A 17 -11.69 -1.82 -24.34
CA PRO A 17 -11.20 -1.64 -22.99
C PRO A 17 -9.93 -0.78 -23.00
N THR A 18 -9.96 0.37 -22.35
CA THR A 18 -8.78 1.22 -22.23
C THR A 18 -7.83 0.64 -21.17
N ALA A 19 -6.76 0.04 -21.70
CA ALA A 19 -5.46 -0.23 -21.08
C ALA A 19 -5.44 -1.10 -19.81
N ALA A 20 -5.19 -2.40 -20.02
CA ALA A 20 -4.53 -3.23 -19.01
C ALA A 20 -3.21 -2.56 -18.59
N ARG A 21 -3.00 -2.36 -17.28
CA ARG A 21 -1.77 -1.78 -16.70
C ARG A 21 -0.55 -2.63 -17.08
N THR A 22 0.07 -2.35 -18.21
CA THR A 22 1.41 -2.87 -18.54
C THR A 22 2.42 -2.19 -17.63
N GLY A 23 3.01 -2.94 -16.69
CA GLY A 23 4.11 -2.47 -15.83
C GLY A 23 3.75 -2.10 -14.38
N ALA A 24 2.66 -2.62 -13.81
CA ALA A 24 2.32 -2.36 -12.41
C ALA A 24 3.36 -2.95 -11.43
N VAL A 25 3.96 -2.11 -10.59
CA VAL A 25 4.80 -2.54 -9.46
C VAL A 25 3.97 -3.43 -8.53
N ALA A 26 4.46 -4.63 -8.21
CA ALA A 26 3.78 -5.54 -7.28
C ALA A 26 3.62 -4.88 -5.90
N PHE A 27 2.51 -5.13 -5.20
CA PHE A 27 2.24 -4.48 -3.90
C PHE A 27 3.33 -4.72 -2.84
N THR A 28 4.06 -5.83 -2.95
CA THR A 28 5.22 -6.18 -2.12
C THR A 28 6.39 -5.21 -2.30
N HIS A 29 6.46 -4.54 -3.44
CA HIS A 29 7.49 -3.55 -3.79
C HIS A 29 6.92 -2.13 -3.90
N ALA A 30 5.61 -1.96 -3.77
CA ALA A 30 4.96 -0.66 -3.87
C ALA A 30 5.52 0.35 -2.87
N ARG A 31 5.95 1.50 -3.41
CA ARG A 31 6.54 2.62 -2.69
C ARG A 31 5.47 3.57 -2.16
N THR A 32 4.34 3.69 -2.85
CA THR A 32 3.26 4.60 -2.47
C THR A 32 1.89 3.92 -2.49
N TRP A 33 1.11 4.26 -1.47
CA TRP A 33 -0.27 3.82 -1.26
C TRP A 33 -1.12 5.07 -1.14
N LEU A 34 -1.75 5.47 -2.24
CA LEU A 34 -2.52 6.72 -2.31
C LEU A 34 -3.94 6.47 -1.80
N LEU A 35 -4.28 7.09 -0.66
CA LEU A 35 -5.63 7.04 -0.12
C LEU A 35 -6.51 8.06 -0.84
N ARG A 36 -7.67 7.61 -1.31
CA ARG A 36 -8.64 8.43 -2.00
C ARG A 36 -10.04 8.11 -1.53
N SER A 37 -10.79 9.16 -1.17
CA SER A 37 -12.23 9.00 -1.00
C SER A 37 -12.86 8.53 -2.32
N PRO A 38 -13.78 7.56 -2.31
CA PRO A 38 -14.52 7.17 -3.52
C PRO A 38 -15.55 8.26 -3.94
N LEU A 39 -15.75 9.30 -3.13
CA LEU A 39 -16.64 10.43 -3.47
C LEU A 39 -16.01 11.42 -4.46
N ILE A 40 -14.71 11.35 -4.68
CA ILE A 40 -13.98 12.17 -5.66
C ILE A 40 -13.64 11.33 -6.89
N ALA A 41 -13.72 11.93 -8.08
CA ALA A 41 -13.52 11.21 -9.34
C ALA A 41 -12.15 10.52 -9.42
N ALA A 42 -12.13 9.34 -10.07
CA ALA A 42 -10.91 8.67 -10.51
C ALA A 42 -10.21 9.55 -11.55
N ALA A 43 -9.18 10.28 -11.13
CA ALA A 43 -8.18 10.80 -12.05
C ALA A 43 -7.10 9.73 -12.23
N GLU A 44 -6.28 9.83 -13.27
CA GLU A 44 -5.06 9.03 -13.34
C GLU A 44 -4.23 9.24 -12.07
N TYR A 45 -3.78 8.14 -11.46
CA TYR A 45 -3.05 8.16 -10.20
C TYR A 45 -1.60 7.74 -10.45
N PRO A 46 -0.61 8.58 -10.11
CA PRO A 46 0.80 8.23 -10.31
C PRO A 46 1.33 7.21 -9.29
N ALA A 47 0.50 6.78 -8.33
CA ALA A 47 0.89 5.91 -7.24
C ALA A 47 1.03 4.44 -7.67
N ASP A 48 1.86 3.69 -6.96
CA ASP A 48 2.01 2.24 -7.23
C ASP A 48 0.70 1.51 -6.89
N VAL A 49 0.08 1.88 -5.75
CA VAL A 49 -1.21 1.36 -5.29
C VAL A 49 -2.21 2.50 -5.03
N LEU A 50 -3.42 2.35 -5.58
CA LEU A 50 -4.59 3.16 -5.22
C LEU A 50 -5.37 2.45 -4.11
N VAL A 51 -5.69 3.17 -3.05
CA VAL A 51 -6.54 2.70 -1.94
C VAL A 51 -7.80 3.56 -1.89
N LEU A 52 -8.97 2.98 -2.17
CA LEU A 52 -10.24 3.66 -1.94
C LEU A 52 -10.58 3.57 -0.46
N ASP A 53 -10.71 4.74 0.16
CA ASP A 53 -10.79 4.87 1.60
C ASP A 53 -12.25 4.90 2.06
N LEU A 54 -12.72 3.79 2.67
CA LEU A 54 -14.08 3.65 3.20
C LEU A 54 -14.20 4.02 4.68
N GLU A 55 -13.06 4.23 5.35
CA GLU A 55 -12.99 4.58 6.76
C GLU A 55 -13.04 6.11 6.93
N ASP A 56 -11.98 6.77 7.37
CA ASP A 56 -11.95 8.22 7.56
C ASP A 56 -11.98 9.02 6.24
N GLY A 57 -11.82 8.35 5.09
CA GLY A 57 -12.01 8.93 3.76
C GLY A 57 -13.46 9.27 3.43
N LEU A 58 -14.42 8.85 4.26
CA LEU A 58 -15.84 9.10 4.10
C LEU A 58 -16.45 9.81 5.31
N PRO A 59 -17.21 10.89 5.09
CA PRO A 59 -18.10 11.40 6.13
C PRO A 59 -19.10 10.31 6.54
N ALA A 60 -19.39 10.18 7.84
CA ALA A 60 -20.29 9.15 8.37
C ALA A 60 -21.65 9.08 7.63
N ALA A 61 -22.25 10.24 7.33
CA ALA A 61 -23.52 10.34 6.62
C ALA A 61 -23.48 9.87 5.15
N ARG A 62 -22.28 9.71 4.58
CA ARG A 62 -22.07 9.36 3.16
C ARG A 62 -21.37 8.02 2.98
N LYS A 63 -21.22 7.22 4.04
CA LYS A 63 -20.58 5.90 3.94
C LYS A 63 -21.28 4.96 2.94
N ALA A 64 -22.61 4.96 2.91
CA ALA A 64 -23.38 4.16 1.94
C ALA A 64 -23.10 4.57 0.48
N GLU A 65 -23.19 5.87 0.18
CA GLU A 65 -22.88 6.42 -1.15
C GLU A 65 -21.42 6.12 -1.56
N GLY A 66 -20.48 6.29 -0.63
CA GLY A 66 -19.07 6.02 -0.86
C GLY A 66 -18.80 4.55 -1.20
N ARG A 67 -19.45 3.62 -0.50
CA ARG A 67 -19.41 2.17 -0.79
C ARG A 67 -19.94 1.84 -2.17
N GLU A 68 -21.10 2.38 -2.55
CA GLU A 68 -21.66 2.15 -3.89
C GLU A 68 -20.72 2.63 -4.98
N ARG A 69 -20.14 3.82 -4.80
CA ARG A 69 -19.14 4.38 -5.72
C ARG A 69 -17.87 3.56 -5.78
N ALA A 70 -17.35 3.11 -4.64
CA ALA A 70 -16.15 2.28 -4.59
C ALA A 70 -16.36 0.96 -5.34
N LEU A 71 -17.50 0.30 -5.16
CA LEU A 71 -17.83 -0.91 -5.90
C LEU A 71 -17.94 -0.64 -7.41
N TRP A 72 -18.62 0.43 -7.80
CA TRP A 72 -18.72 0.81 -9.21
C TRP A 72 -17.35 1.08 -9.84
N MET A 73 -16.45 1.76 -9.12
CA MET A 73 -15.08 2.01 -9.56
C MET A 73 -14.28 0.70 -9.69
N LEU A 74 -14.36 -0.20 -8.70
CA LEU A 74 -13.66 -1.50 -8.73
C LEU A 74 -14.10 -2.35 -9.92
N LEU A 75 -15.40 -2.44 -10.17
CA LEU A 75 -15.95 -3.20 -11.30
C LEU A 75 -15.71 -2.55 -12.68
N GLY A 76 -15.08 -1.37 -12.71
CA GLY A 76 -14.82 -0.60 -13.92
C GLY A 76 -13.44 0.03 -13.93
N SER A 77 -13.38 1.36 -13.74
CA SER A 77 -12.20 2.19 -13.99
C SER A 77 -11.02 1.99 -13.03
N ALA A 78 -11.23 1.29 -11.91
CA ALA A 78 -10.24 1.10 -10.85
C ALA A 78 -10.10 -0.38 -10.45
N ALA A 79 -10.30 -1.31 -11.38
CA ALA A 79 -10.02 -2.72 -11.14
C ALA A 79 -8.57 -2.93 -10.64
N GLY A 80 -8.41 -3.73 -9.58
CA GLY A 80 -7.15 -3.93 -8.88
C GLY A 80 -6.81 -2.85 -7.84
N ALA A 81 -7.68 -1.87 -7.60
CA ALA A 81 -7.56 -0.97 -6.46
C ALA A 81 -7.78 -1.72 -5.14
N TRP A 82 -7.20 -1.18 -4.08
CA TRP A 82 -7.34 -1.67 -2.73
C TRP A 82 -8.44 -0.91 -2.00
N LEU A 83 -8.98 -1.49 -0.94
CA LEU A 83 -9.93 -0.81 -0.06
C LEU A 83 -9.34 -0.63 1.33
N ARG A 84 -9.43 0.57 1.91
CA ARG A 84 -9.24 0.73 3.36
C ARG A 84 -10.56 0.50 4.05
N ILE A 85 -10.62 -0.54 4.87
CA ILE A 85 -11.85 -1.02 5.53
C ILE A 85 -11.82 -0.71 7.02
N SER A 86 -13.01 -0.52 7.59
CA SER A 86 -13.20 -0.36 9.04
C SER A 86 -12.99 -1.70 9.77
N PRO A 87 -12.76 -1.70 11.10
CA PRO A 87 -12.57 -2.93 11.87
C PRO A 87 -13.72 -3.93 11.72
N PRO A 88 -13.46 -5.24 11.56
CA PRO A 88 -14.45 -6.25 11.19
C PRO A 88 -15.54 -6.47 12.27
N GLY A 89 -15.32 -6.02 13.50
CA GLY A 89 -16.30 -6.08 14.58
C GLY A 89 -17.32 -4.92 14.59
N THR A 90 -17.23 -3.98 13.66
CA THR A 90 -18.11 -2.80 13.58
C THR A 90 -19.16 -2.95 12.49
N ALA A 91 -20.28 -2.23 12.60
CA ALA A 91 -21.31 -2.22 11.55
C ALA A 91 -20.77 -1.76 10.19
N ASP A 92 -19.84 -0.80 10.19
CA ASP A 92 -19.17 -0.35 8.98
C ASP A 92 -18.22 -1.41 8.42
N GLY A 93 -17.44 -2.08 9.27
CA GLY A 93 -16.54 -3.15 8.82
C GLY A 93 -17.29 -4.33 8.20
N LEU A 94 -18.46 -4.70 8.75
CA LEU A 94 -19.31 -5.72 8.14
C LEU A 94 -19.82 -5.31 6.75
N ALA A 95 -20.22 -4.05 6.59
CA ALA A 95 -20.65 -3.52 5.28
C ALA A 95 -19.49 -3.40 4.28
N ASP A 96 -18.30 -3.02 4.75
CA ASP A 96 -17.08 -2.94 3.94
C ASP A 96 -16.66 -4.34 3.44
N LEU A 97 -16.76 -5.36 4.30
CA LEU A 97 -16.46 -6.76 3.94
C LEU A 97 -17.47 -7.34 2.94
N ASP A 98 -18.77 -7.03 3.06
CA ASP A 98 -19.77 -7.41 2.05
C ASP A 98 -19.44 -6.81 0.68
N LEU A 99 -19.06 -5.52 0.65
CA LEU A 99 -18.61 -4.87 -0.57
C LEU A 99 -17.38 -5.58 -1.14
N CYS A 100 -16.37 -5.88 -0.32
CA CYS A 100 -15.17 -6.61 -0.75
C CYS A 100 -15.52 -7.94 -1.42
N ARG A 101 -16.45 -8.73 -0.84
CA ARG A 101 -16.95 -9.97 -1.44
C ARG A 101 -17.62 -9.75 -2.79
N ARG A 102 -18.42 -8.68 -2.92
CA ARG A 102 -19.11 -8.33 -4.17
C ARG A 102 -18.16 -7.85 -5.25
N ALA A 103 -17.04 -7.21 -4.88
CA ALA A 103 -16.00 -6.81 -5.81
C ALA A 103 -15.24 -8.02 -6.39
N GLY A 104 -15.07 -9.10 -5.61
CA GLY A 104 -14.43 -10.33 -6.06
C GLY A 104 -13.03 -10.08 -6.62
N ASP A 105 -12.74 -10.64 -7.79
CA ASP A 105 -11.43 -10.55 -8.47
C ASP A 105 -11.04 -9.12 -8.88
N ALA A 106 -11.99 -8.16 -8.85
CA ALA A 106 -11.69 -6.76 -9.08
C ALA A 106 -10.95 -6.10 -7.91
N LEU A 107 -10.94 -6.72 -6.72
CA LEU A 107 -10.29 -6.20 -5.52
C LEU A 107 -8.80 -6.58 -5.51
N GLY A 108 -7.93 -5.58 -5.40
CA GLY A 108 -6.48 -5.80 -5.27
C GLY A 108 -6.02 -6.26 -3.89
N GLY A 109 -6.80 -5.96 -2.85
CA GLY A 109 -6.50 -6.25 -1.45
C GLY A 109 -7.20 -5.31 -0.50
N VAL A 110 -6.99 -5.52 0.81
CA VAL A 110 -7.56 -4.66 1.85
C VAL A 110 -6.48 -4.09 2.76
N VAL A 111 -6.65 -2.82 3.12
CA VAL A 111 -5.94 -2.17 4.21
C VAL A 111 -6.89 -2.15 5.41
N LEU A 112 -6.55 -2.87 6.47
CA LEU A 112 -7.40 -3.00 7.65
C LEU A 112 -7.06 -1.90 8.65
N ALA A 113 -7.93 -0.89 8.75
CA ALA A 113 -7.80 0.18 9.73
C ALA A 113 -8.00 -0.35 11.16
N MET A 114 -7.34 0.29 12.11
CA MET A 114 -7.42 0.09 13.55
C MET A 114 -7.29 -1.38 13.97
N CYS A 115 -6.40 -2.13 13.32
CA CYS A 115 -6.19 -3.55 13.60
C CYS A 115 -5.72 -3.72 15.06
N GLY A 116 -6.50 -4.43 15.88
CA GLY A 116 -6.20 -4.64 17.28
C GLY A 116 -5.28 -5.84 17.54
N GLY A 117 -5.29 -6.83 16.65
CA GLY A 117 -4.54 -8.06 16.82
C GLY A 117 -4.73 -9.09 15.68
N PRO A 118 -4.11 -10.27 15.80
CA PRO A 118 -4.20 -11.33 14.79
C PRO A 118 -5.64 -11.77 14.52
N ASP A 119 -6.49 -11.76 15.55
CA ASP A 119 -7.91 -12.14 15.44
C ASP A 119 -8.69 -11.25 14.47
N ASP A 120 -8.32 -9.97 14.31
CA ASP A 120 -8.96 -9.11 13.33
C ASP A 120 -8.55 -9.49 11.90
N VAL A 121 -7.29 -9.89 11.70
CA VAL A 121 -6.80 -10.42 10.43
C VAL A 121 -7.53 -11.72 10.10
N GLU A 122 -7.69 -12.62 11.07
CA GLU A 122 -8.43 -13.86 10.91
C GLU A 122 -9.90 -13.62 10.53
N ARG A 123 -10.58 -12.68 11.21
CA ARG A 123 -11.97 -12.31 10.89
C ARG A 123 -12.13 -11.81 9.45
N VAL A 124 -11.19 -10.97 8.98
CA VAL A 124 -11.20 -10.50 7.60
C VAL A 124 -10.95 -11.66 6.64
N SER A 125 -9.95 -12.51 6.92
CA SER A 125 -9.63 -13.66 6.06
C SER A 125 -10.76 -14.68 5.98
N ALA A 126 -11.46 -14.94 7.07
CA ALA A 126 -12.60 -15.86 7.10
C ALA A 126 -13.74 -15.43 6.15
N VAL A 127 -13.85 -14.14 5.84
CA VAL A 127 -14.90 -13.60 4.95
C VAL A 127 -14.42 -13.49 3.50
N LEU A 128 -13.15 -13.09 3.29
CA LEU A 128 -12.58 -12.80 1.97
C LEU A 128 -11.82 -13.97 1.35
N GLY A 129 -11.44 -14.97 2.15
CA GLY A 129 -10.67 -16.13 1.73
C GLY A 129 -9.17 -15.85 1.58
N ASP A 130 -8.46 -16.88 1.15
CA ASP A 130 -7.00 -16.92 1.20
C ASP A 130 -6.30 -16.26 -0.01
N GLU A 131 -7.04 -15.68 -0.94
CA GLU A 131 -6.45 -15.02 -2.11
C GLU A 131 -6.35 -13.50 -1.92
N VAL A 132 -7.14 -12.91 -1.02
CA VAL A 132 -7.15 -11.45 -0.80
C VAL A 132 -6.04 -11.08 0.19
N PRO A 133 -5.03 -10.28 -0.22
CA PRO A 133 -3.98 -9.85 0.67
C PRO A 133 -4.49 -8.80 1.67
N ILE A 134 -4.03 -8.89 2.92
CA ILE A 134 -4.42 -7.99 4.01
C ILE A 134 -3.20 -7.18 4.45
N VAL A 135 -3.37 -5.86 4.54
CA VAL A 135 -2.40 -4.92 5.11
C VAL A 135 -2.97 -4.36 6.42
N PRO A 136 -2.63 -4.93 7.58
CA PRO A 136 -3.07 -4.40 8.87
C PRO A 136 -2.39 -3.07 9.19
N MET A 137 -3.18 -2.07 9.55
CA MET A 137 -2.69 -0.79 10.04
C MET A 137 -2.52 -0.85 11.56
N ILE A 138 -1.30 -0.54 12.01
CA ILE A 138 -0.94 -0.44 13.41
C ILE A 138 -1.11 1.01 13.85
N GLU A 139 -2.09 1.25 14.73
CA GLU A 139 -2.62 2.59 15.02
C GLU A 139 -2.83 2.86 16.51
N SER A 140 -2.42 1.94 17.38
CA SER A 140 -2.47 2.09 18.83
C SER A 140 -1.26 1.46 19.51
N ALA A 141 -1.01 1.83 20.77
CA ALA A 141 0.01 1.21 21.61
C ALA A 141 -0.24 -0.30 21.76
N ALA A 142 -1.49 -0.71 21.95
CA ALA A 142 -1.86 -2.12 22.08
C ALA A 142 -1.55 -2.90 20.78
N ALA A 143 -1.95 -2.36 19.63
CA ALA A 143 -1.67 -2.96 18.33
C ALA A 143 -0.16 -3.04 18.05
N LEU A 144 0.61 -2.02 18.45
CA LEU A 144 2.06 -2.02 18.30
C LEU A 144 2.71 -3.14 19.11
N LEU A 145 2.28 -3.36 20.36
CA LEU A 145 2.75 -4.49 21.17
C LEU A 145 2.32 -5.85 20.60
N ALA A 146 1.17 -5.92 19.93
CA ALA A 146 0.68 -7.10 19.23
C ALA A 146 1.29 -7.32 17.83
N ALA A 147 2.06 -6.34 17.31
CA ALA A 147 2.55 -6.34 15.92
C ALA A 147 3.31 -7.61 15.51
N PRO A 148 4.14 -8.27 16.36
CA PRO A 148 4.77 -9.54 15.99
C PRO A 148 3.76 -10.65 15.67
N GLY A 149 2.66 -10.74 16.45
CA GLY A 149 1.60 -11.72 16.20
C GLY A 149 0.78 -11.37 14.95
N ILE A 150 0.52 -10.08 14.74
CA ILE A 150 -0.18 -9.59 13.53
C ILE A 150 0.66 -9.92 12.30
N ALA A 151 1.97 -9.65 12.33
CA ALA A 151 2.90 -9.94 11.25
C ALA A 151 3.01 -11.44 10.95
N ALA A 152 3.07 -12.28 11.99
CA ALA A 152 3.20 -13.72 11.85
C ALA A 152 1.93 -14.42 11.34
N HIS A 153 0.79 -13.72 11.31
CA HIS A 153 -0.45 -14.29 10.79
C HIS A 153 -0.28 -14.63 9.29
N PRO A 154 -0.64 -15.85 8.83
CA PRO A 154 -0.39 -16.28 7.44
C PRO A 154 -1.02 -15.39 6.37
N ARG A 155 -2.04 -14.63 6.75
CA ARG A 155 -2.84 -13.76 5.86
C ARG A 155 -2.35 -12.32 5.82
N THR A 156 -1.42 -11.96 6.71
CA THR A 156 -0.82 -10.62 6.71
C THR A 156 0.18 -10.53 5.58
N ALA A 157 -0.08 -9.63 4.63
CA ALA A 157 0.76 -9.46 3.45
C ALA A 157 1.84 -8.38 3.65
N ARG A 158 1.55 -7.38 4.50
CA ARG A 158 2.45 -6.27 4.86
C ARG A 158 1.88 -5.50 6.04
N LEU A 159 2.70 -4.87 6.86
CA LEU A 159 2.22 -3.95 7.91
C LEU A 159 2.18 -2.51 7.39
N ALA A 160 1.28 -1.70 7.95
CA ALA A 160 1.23 -0.25 7.75
C ALA A 160 1.19 0.48 9.10
N PHE A 161 1.76 1.69 9.16
CA PHE A 161 1.78 2.52 10.37
C PHE A 161 0.84 3.72 10.22
N GLY A 162 -0.29 3.71 10.94
CA GLY A 162 -1.18 4.86 10.99
C GLY A 162 -0.74 5.83 12.09
N THR A 163 0.11 6.79 11.71
CA THR A 163 0.76 7.69 12.68
C THR A 163 -0.19 8.66 13.35
N GLY A 164 -1.30 9.05 12.70
CA GLY A 164 -2.30 9.96 13.26
C GLY A 164 -2.98 9.39 14.50
N ASP A 165 -3.64 8.25 14.34
CA ASP A 165 -4.30 7.51 15.40
C ASP A 165 -3.32 7.07 16.50
N PHE A 166 -2.14 6.57 16.12
CA PHE A 166 -1.14 6.16 17.08
C PHE A 166 -0.69 7.31 17.99
N ARG A 167 -0.51 8.51 17.43
CA ARG A 167 -0.16 9.69 18.23
C ARG A 167 -1.32 10.17 19.09
N ARG A 168 -2.56 10.05 18.61
CA ARG A 168 -3.75 10.35 19.41
C ARG A 168 -3.84 9.41 20.62
N ASP A 169 -3.56 8.12 20.41
CA ASP A 169 -3.60 7.09 21.45
C ASP A 169 -2.48 7.26 22.50
N THR A 170 -1.27 7.56 22.06
CA THR A 170 -0.06 7.59 22.92
C THR A 170 0.31 8.96 23.45
N GLY A 171 -0.19 10.04 22.84
CA GLY A 171 0.27 11.41 23.10
C GLY A 171 1.64 11.75 22.49
N MET A 172 2.22 10.88 21.67
CA MET A 172 3.52 11.11 21.05
C MET A 172 3.46 12.23 19.99
N ALA A 173 4.53 13.03 19.92
CA ALA A 173 4.63 14.12 18.95
C ALA A 173 4.85 13.62 17.51
N ALA A 174 4.61 14.49 16.53
CA ALA A 174 5.04 14.30 15.14
C ALA A 174 6.57 14.49 15.00
N ASP A 175 7.34 13.75 15.79
CA ASP A 175 8.79 13.86 15.85
C ASP A 175 9.46 12.53 15.46
N ARG A 176 10.59 12.62 14.76
CA ARG A 176 11.31 11.45 14.24
C ARG A 176 11.87 10.58 15.37
N MET A 177 12.44 11.20 16.40
CA MET A 177 13.01 10.48 17.53
C MET A 177 11.90 9.88 18.40
N ALA A 178 10.84 10.65 18.68
CA ALA A 178 9.69 10.14 19.41
C ALA A 178 9.14 8.87 18.74
N LEU A 179 8.89 8.90 17.44
CA LEU A 179 8.33 7.77 16.70
C LEU A 179 9.38 6.74 16.21
N ALA A 180 10.64 6.84 16.64
CA ALA A 180 11.69 5.92 16.21
C ALA A 180 11.46 4.50 16.72
N TRP A 181 11.03 4.34 17.98
CA TRP A 181 10.78 3.02 18.57
C TRP A 181 9.61 2.28 17.90
N PRO A 182 8.41 2.88 17.71
CA PRO A 182 7.32 2.25 16.97
C PRO A 182 7.75 1.81 15.56
N ARG A 183 8.47 2.68 14.84
CA ARG A 183 9.00 2.35 13.50
C ARG A 183 9.95 1.16 13.53
N ALA A 184 10.94 1.18 14.43
CA ALA A 184 11.90 0.09 14.56
C ALA A 184 11.21 -1.24 14.91
N GLN A 185 10.22 -1.23 15.81
CA GLN A 185 9.47 -2.42 16.18
C GLN A 185 8.69 -3.00 15.00
N LEU A 186 8.03 -2.17 14.19
CA LEU A 186 7.30 -2.63 13.00
C LEU A 186 8.25 -3.22 11.95
N THR A 187 9.41 -2.61 11.73
CA THR A 187 10.44 -3.16 10.84
C THR A 187 10.92 -4.53 11.30
N VAL A 188 11.20 -4.69 12.60
CA VAL A 188 11.62 -5.98 13.17
C VAL A 188 10.50 -7.03 13.07
N ALA A 189 9.26 -6.66 13.37
CA ALA A 189 8.11 -7.55 13.25
C ALA A 189 7.90 -8.04 11.81
N SER A 190 7.93 -7.13 10.83
CA SER A 190 7.87 -7.49 9.41
C SER A 190 9.00 -8.43 9.01
N ALA A 191 10.25 -8.11 9.35
CA ALA A 191 11.41 -8.91 8.99
C ALA A 191 11.37 -10.32 9.62
N ALA A 192 10.95 -10.42 10.89
CA ALA A 192 10.82 -11.70 11.59
C ALA A 192 9.75 -12.61 10.96
N ALA A 193 8.70 -12.03 10.38
CA ALA A 193 7.65 -12.75 9.66
C ALA A 193 7.96 -12.97 8.16
N GLY A 194 9.11 -12.51 7.66
CA GLY A 194 9.47 -12.61 6.24
C GLY A 194 8.65 -11.68 5.33
N LEU A 195 8.02 -10.65 5.88
CA LEU A 195 7.21 -9.68 5.15
C LEU A 195 8.08 -8.57 4.54
N PRO A 196 7.60 -7.87 3.49
CA PRO A 196 8.21 -6.63 3.04
C PRO A 196 8.31 -5.60 4.18
N GLY A 197 9.27 -4.67 4.05
CA GLY A 197 9.38 -3.56 4.98
C GLY A 197 8.03 -2.80 5.08
N PRO A 198 7.62 -2.33 6.26
CA PRO A 198 6.28 -1.77 6.44
C PRO A 198 6.01 -0.54 5.57
N ILE A 199 4.75 -0.12 5.53
CA ILE A 199 4.29 1.12 4.91
C ILE A 199 4.22 2.21 5.99
N ASP A 200 4.93 3.32 5.83
CA ASP A 200 4.91 4.40 6.82
C ASP A 200 3.65 5.23 6.63
N GLY A 201 3.27 6.00 7.66
CA GLY A 201 2.13 6.90 7.60
C GLY A 201 2.26 7.96 6.50
N PRO A 202 1.25 8.85 6.36
CA PRO A 202 1.22 9.84 5.29
C PRO A 202 2.54 10.63 5.17
N CYS A 203 3.10 10.70 3.96
CA CYS A 203 4.38 11.37 3.68
C CYS A 203 4.38 12.90 3.86
N GLY A 204 3.24 13.47 4.31
CA GLY A 204 3.07 14.89 4.55
C GLY A 204 2.89 15.69 3.27
N ASP A 205 3.28 16.96 3.32
CA ASP A 205 3.16 17.89 2.20
C ASP A 205 4.08 17.51 1.03
N VAL A 206 3.70 17.93 -0.18
CA VAL A 206 4.43 17.65 -1.43
C VAL A 206 5.92 17.94 -1.35
N ALA A 207 6.31 19.07 -0.73
CA ALA A 207 7.70 19.48 -0.61
C ALA A 207 8.52 18.60 0.37
N ALA A 208 7.87 17.99 1.35
CA ALA A 208 8.51 17.15 2.37
C ALA A 208 8.52 15.65 2.00
N ALA A 209 7.74 15.24 0.99
CA ALA A 209 7.50 13.84 0.67
C ALA A 209 8.76 13.00 0.43
N ARG A 210 9.80 13.60 -0.20
CA ARG A 210 11.08 12.91 -0.42
C ARG A 210 11.84 12.69 0.88
N ASP A 211 11.98 13.72 1.70
CA ASP A 211 12.68 13.65 2.98
C ASP A 211 11.98 12.68 3.96
N ALA A 212 10.64 12.68 3.95
CA ALA A 212 9.86 11.68 4.69
C ALA A 212 10.13 10.25 4.20
N ALA A 213 10.16 10.03 2.88
CA ALA A 213 10.47 8.72 2.30
C ALA A 213 11.90 8.26 2.61
N ASP A 214 12.89 9.16 2.51
CA ASP A 214 14.29 8.87 2.85
C ASP A 214 14.42 8.46 4.33
N HIS A 215 13.73 9.17 5.22
CA HIS A 215 13.69 8.82 6.65
C HIS A 215 13.02 7.46 6.90
N ALA A 216 11.87 7.22 6.30
CA ALA A 216 11.15 5.95 6.43
C ALA A 216 12.01 4.78 5.92
N LEU A 217 12.66 4.94 4.76
CA LEU A 217 13.58 3.95 4.20
C LEU A 217 14.75 3.64 5.14
N ALA A 218 15.33 4.67 5.75
CA ALA A 218 16.39 4.50 6.75
C ALA A 218 15.92 3.72 8.00
N MET A 219 14.64 3.79 8.34
CA MET A 219 14.02 3.03 9.43
C MET A 219 13.57 1.61 9.01
N GLY A 220 13.81 1.20 7.76
CA GLY A 220 13.46 -0.12 7.22
C GLY A 220 12.06 -0.24 6.62
N PHE A 221 11.33 0.87 6.53
CA PHE A 221 10.08 0.92 5.77
C PHE A 221 10.39 0.92 4.28
N THR A 222 9.48 0.39 3.47
CA THR A 222 9.72 0.30 2.03
C THR A 222 8.61 0.90 1.18
N GLY A 223 7.69 1.61 1.82
CA GLY A 223 6.67 2.44 1.18
C GLY A 223 6.03 3.39 2.19
N THR A 224 5.13 4.24 1.71
CA THR A 224 4.42 5.25 2.51
C THR A 224 2.98 5.43 2.03
N LEU A 225 2.10 5.82 2.93
CA LEU A 225 0.79 6.36 2.58
C LEU A 225 0.95 7.75 1.95
N ALA A 226 0.11 8.07 0.98
CA ALA A 226 0.02 9.41 0.40
C ALA A 226 -1.44 9.88 0.41
N LEU A 227 -1.65 11.16 0.70
CA LEU A 227 -2.97 11.80 0.64
C LEU A 227 -3.10 12.75 -0.57
N ASP A 228 -1.98 13.36 -0.97
CA ASP A 228 -1.89 14.21 -2.15
C ASP A 228 -1.20 13.46 -3.30
N PRO A 229 -1.84 13.31 -4.48
CA PRO A 229 -1.20 12.76 -5.67
C PRO A 229 0.13 13.46 -6.05
N ALA A 230 0.27 14.76 -5.79
CA ALA A 230 1.48 15.52 -6.09
C ALA A 230 2.68 15.11 -5.22
N ALA A 231 2.45 14.53 -4.03
CA ALA A 231 3.51 14.04 -3.16
C ALA A 231 4.14 12.73 -3.65
N VAL A 232 3.47 12.01 -4.56
CA VAL A 232 3.88 10.68 -5.02
C VAL A 232 5.27 10.71 -5.68
N ALA A 233 5.54 11.70 -6.53
CA ALA A 233 6.84 11.79 -7.21
C ALA A 233 7.99 11.97 -6.22
N GLY A 234 7.81 12.78 -5.18
CA GLY A 234 8.80 12.98 -4.12
C GLY A 234 9.02 11.68 -3.33
N ALA A 235 7.95 11.00 -2.93
CA ALA A 235 8.04 9.73 -2.22
C ALA A 235 8.71 8.62 -3.07
N HIS A 236 8.36 8.51 -4.35
CA HIS A 236 9.00 7.59 -5.29
C HIS A 236 10.51 7.84 -5.38
N ALA A 237 10.93 9.10 -5.45
CA ALA A 237 12.35 9.45 -5.51
C ALA A 237 13.13 8.98 -4.27
N GLY A 238 12.53 9.00 -3.07
CA GLY A 238 13.19 8.54 -1.85
C GLY A 238 13.22 7.01 -1.71
N PHE A 239 12.16 6.30 -2.11
CA PHE A 239 12.09 4.84 -2.00
C PHE A 239 12.76 4.05 -3.13
N THR A 240 13.17 4.74 -4.20
CA THR A 240 13.84 4.13 -5.36
C THR A 240 15.35 4.18 -5.16
N PRO A 241 16.08 3.04 -5.25
CA PRO A 241 17.54 3.06 -5.15
C PRO A 241 18.17 4.04 -6.13
N SER A 242 19.13 4.84 -5.66
CA SER A 242 19.81 5.81 -6.52
C SER A 242 20.73 5.11 -7.53
N PRO A 243 21.01 5.72 -8.69
CA PRO A 243 21.95 5.16 -9.67
C PRO A 243 23.32 4.86 -9.06
N ALA A 244 23.80 5.70 -8.13
CA ALA A 244 25.06 5.49 -7.42
C ALA A 244 25.01 4.25 -6.50
N ALA A 245 23.91 4.06 -5.77
CA ALA A 245 23.73 2.89 -4.92
C ALA A 245 23.61 1.59 -5.74
N ILE A 246 22.95 1.65 -6.90
CA ILE A 246 22.87 0.53 -7.86
C ILE A 246 24.25 0.19 -8.40
N ALA A 247 25.04 1.18 -8.83
CA ALA A 247 26.40 0.97 -9.32
C ALA A 247 27.29 0.30 -8.27
N GLN A 248 27.31 0.82 -7.03
CA GLN A 248 28.06 0.22 -5.93
C GLN A 248 27.61 -1.22 -5.61
N ALA A 249 26.30 -1.48 -5.67
CA ALA A 249 25.77 -2.82 -5.45
C ALA A 249 26.15 -3.79 -6.58
N ARG A 250 26.20 -3.33 -7.84
CA ARG A 250 26.68 -4.13 -8.99
C ARG A 250 28.16 -4.46 -8.84
N GLU A 251 28.99 -3.45 -8.54
CA GLU A 251 30.42 -3.64 -8.30
C GLU A 251 30.67 -4.69 -7.23
N LEU A 252 29.97 -4.62 -6.08
CA LEU A 252 30.11 -5.61 -5.02
C LEU A 252 29.60 -7.00 -5.43
N ALA A 253 28.52 -7.07 -6.22
CA ALA A 253 27.92 -8.33 -6.66
C ALA A 253 28.76 -9.07 -7.71
N GLU A 254 29.51 -8.33 -8.52
CA GLU A 254 30.39 -8.85 -9.58
C GLU A 254 31.83 -9.05 -9.10
N ALA A 255 32.23 -8.41 -8.00
CA ALA A 255 33.56 -8.55 -7.42
C ALA A 255 33.87 -10.01 -7.07
N THR A 256 34.98 -10.52 -7.60
CA THR A 256 35.62 -11.75 -7.13
C THR A 256 36.69 -11.36 -6.12
N PRO A 257 36.52 -11.66 -4.82
CA PRO A 257 37.50 -11.26 -3.82
C PRO A 257 38.86 -11.92 -4.10
N ALA A 258 39.92 -11.12 -4.07
CA ALA A 258 41.28 -11.63 -4.15
C ALA A 258 41.75 -12.01 -2.73
N GLY A 259 41.76 -13.31 -2.43
CA GLY A 259 42.20 -13.84 -1.13
C GLY A 259 41.06 -14.01 -0.11
N ASP A 260 41.42 -14.15 1.16
CA ASP A 260 40.46 -14.38 2.26
C ASP A 260 39.62 -13.13 2.52
N VAL A 261 38.30 -13.30 2.57
CA VAL A 261 37.36 -12.26 3.02
C VAL A 261 36.98 -12.47 4.48
N ASP A 262 36.76 -11.37 5.20
CA ASP A 262 36.21 -11.47 6.55
C ASP A 262 34.70 -11.77 6.55
N GLY A 263 34.15 -12.03 7.74
CA GLY A 263 32.73 -12.34 7.91
C GLY A 263 31.75 -11.22 7.53
N SER A 264 32.23 -10.01 7.21
CA SER A 264 31.38 -8.88 6.80
C SER A 264 31.00 -8.92 5.32
N TYR A 265 31.76 -9.65 4.49
CA TYR A 265 31.54 -9.71 3.04
C TYR A 265 30.19 -10.34 2.68
N ALA A 266 29.85 -11.50 3.25
CA ALA A 266 28.60 -12.20 2.92
C ALA A 266 27.34 -11.36 3.26
N PRO A 267 27.22 -10.71 4.43
CA PRO A 267 26.15 -9.76 4.70
C PRO A 267 26.11 -8.56 3.75
N ALA A 268 27.27 -8.00 3.38
CA ALA A 268 27.33 -6.88 2.45
C ALA A 268 26.84 -7.28 1.05
N LEU A 269 27.26 -8.44 0.55
CA LEU A 269 26.82 -9.01 -0.72
C LEU A 269 25.31 -9.31 -0.72
N ALA A 270 24.77 -9.84 0.38
CA ALA A 270 23.32 -10.08 0.52
C ALA A 270 22.53 -8.77 0.42
N ARG A 271 22.99 -7.69 1.07
CA ARG A 271 22.36 -6.36 0.97
C ARG A 271 22.43 -5.79 -0.44
N ALA A 272 23.58 -5.91 -1.12
CA ALA A 272 23.74 -5.47 -2.49
C ALA A 272 22.77 -6.20 -3.45
N ARG A 273 22.67 -7.53 -3.33
CA ARG A 273 21.71 -8.33 -4.12
C ARG A 273 20.27 -7.95 -3.85
N ALA A 274 19.90 -7.72 -2.59
CA ALA A 274 18.56 -7.26 -2.23
C ALA A 274 18.25 -5.87 -2.84
N LEU A 275 19.22 -4.94 -2.84
CA LEU A 275 19.09 -3.63 -3.48
C LEU A 275 18.88 -3.75 -4.99
N LEU A 276 19.66 -4.60 -5.67
CA LEU A 276 19.52 -4.83 -7.11
C LEU A 276 18.18 -5.49 -7.47
N ALA A 277 17.73 -6.47 -6.68
CA ALA A 277 16.41 -7.09 -6.86
C ALA A 277 15.28 -6.05 -6.71
N ARG A 278 15.38 -5.17 -5.71
CA ARG A 278 14.44 -4.06 -5.52
C ARG A 278 14.48 -3.09 -6.70
N ALA A 279 15.66 -2.69 -7.16
CA ALA A 279 15.80 -1.81 -8.32
C ALA A 279 15.18 -2.43 -9.58
N ALA A 280 15.36 -3.74 -9.79
CA ALA A 280 14.75 -4.48 -10.90
C ALA A 280 13.23 -4.44 -10.84
N ALA A 281 12.66 -4.76 -9.67
CA ALA A 281 11.21 -4.76 -9.43
C ALA A 281 10.57 -3.37 -9.61
N LEU A 282 11.35 -2.30 -9.47
CA LEU A 282 10.93 -0.92 -9.67
C LEU A 282 11.22 -0.39 -11.09
N GLY A 283 11.81 -1.19 -11.98
CA GLY A 283 12.20 -0.75 -13.32
C GLY A 283 13.32 0.29 -13.33
N ALA A 284 14.20 0.26 -12.33
CA ALA A 284 15.27 1.24 -12.11
C ALA A 284 16.69 0.72 -12.44
N LEU A 285 16.82 -0.48 -13.02
CA LEU A 285 18.10 -1.06 -13.46
C LEU A 285 18.59 -0.51 -14.80
#